data_AF-A0A0R3TFV9-F1
#
_entry.id   AF-A0A0R3TFV9-F1
#
_cell.length_a   1.000
_cell.length_b   1.000
_cell.length_c   1.000
_cell.angle_alpha   90.00
_cell.angle_beta   90.00
_cell.angle_gamma   90.00
#
_symmetry.space_group_name_H-M   'P 1'
#
loop_
_entity.id
_entity.type
_entity.pdbx_description
1 polymer ?
#
loop_
_entity_poly.entity_id
_entity_poly.type
_entity_poly.pdbx_seq_one_letter_code
_entity_poly.pdbx_strand_id
1 'polypeptide(L)'
;MQKCFTRTGSKFCLLCQTHAFPSIHLANIDSLREEDIELLFEGNIIVLTSLRRPKLIRLLGSDGRWRGWLIKGGEDLRQDSNVQRLLGFANHAISSGLVGTESNTSVAPLRTYVVVPVSSQRGIIQWLDGTTTLISFCKNAMTTKELERFTELKSLDAEISRHQGDPLWRRDMESIAALVVSRFTELESFVFSLRLIRRGLFKSIATSAEHFTNLRYRLINSYASLSALCFILGKLISDSALK
;
A
#
# COMPACT_ATOMS: atom_id res chain seq x y z
N MET A 1 10.30 42.42 10.60
CA MET A 1 10.32 43.31 9.41
C MET A 1 9.78 42.55 8.22
N GLN A 2 8.54 42.85 7.83
CA GLN A 2 7.89 42.38 6.60
C GLN A 2 8.51 43.07 5.39
N LYS A 3 8.76 42.33 4.31
CA LYS A 3 8.86 42.88 2.96
C LYS A 3 8.01 42.04 2.01
N CYS A 4 6.80 42.53 1.75
CA CYS A 4 5.98 42.11 0.62
C CYS A 4 6.56 42.75 -0.64
N PHE A 5 6.90 41.94 -1.64
CA PHE A 5 7.09 42.39 -3.00
C PHE A 5 6.02 41.74 -3.88
N THR A 6 5.09 42.53 -4.38
CA THR A 6 4.17 42.15 -5.46
C THR A 6 4.66 42.77 -6.76
N ARG A 7 4.75 41.97 -7.83
CA ARG A 7 4.59 42.47 -9.20
C ARG A 7 4.06 41.37 -10.11
N THR A 8 2.80 41.57 -10.51
CA THR A 8 2.12 41.16 -11.76
C THR A 8 2.26 39.72 -12.27
N GLY A 9 1.11 39.03 -12.33
CA GLY A 9 0.91 37.83 -13.15
C GLY A 9 0.51 36.61 -12.33
N SER A 10 -0.81 36.42 -12.16
CA SER A 10 -1.49 35.16 -11.80
C SER A 10 -0.67 34.17 -10.96
N LYS A 11 -0.57 34.42 -9.65
CA LYS A 11 -0.16 33.41 -8.67
C LYS A 11 -1.16 33.44 -7.52
N PHE A 12 -1.85 32.31 -7.32
CA PHE A 12 -2.61 32.04 -6.11
C PHE A 12 -1.62 32.12 -4.93
N CYS A 13 -1.59 33.27 -4.27
CA CYS A 13 -0.92 33.45 -3.00
C CYS A 13 -1.90 32.92 -1.95
N LEU A 14 -1.81 31.63 -1.62
CA LEU A 14 -2.35 31.12 -0.37
C LEU A 14 -1.46 31.70 0.73
N LEU A 15 -1.82 32.92 1.14
CA LEU A 15 -1.44 33.50 2.42
C LEU A 15 -1.60 32.41 3.48
N CYS A 16 -0.56 32.31 4.31
CA CYS A 16 -0.48 31.57 5.54
C CYS A 16 -1.69 31.90 6.43
N GLN A 17 -2.81 31.22 6.19
CA GLN A 17 -3.81 30.98 7.21
C GLN A 17 -3.37 29.68 7.86
N THR A 18 -2.96 29.77 9.12
CA THR A 18 -2.83 28.64 10.05
C THR A 18 -4.21 27.98 10.17
N HIS A 19 -4.56 27.17 9.19
CA HIS A 19 -5.67 26.25 9.31
C HIS A 19 -5.14 25.06 10.10
N ALA A 20 -5.55 24.98 11.37
CA ALA A 20 -5.36 23.79 12.18
C ALA A 20 -5.89 22.59 11.37
N PHE A 21 -5.02 21.63 11.11
CA PHE A 21 -5.46 20.34 10.62
C PHE A 21 -6.46 19.77 11.64
N PRO A 22 -7.55 19.11 11.21
CA PRO A 22 -8.51 18.55 12.16
C PRO A 22 -7.76 17.71 13.19
N SER A 23 -8.05 17.89 14.48
CA SER A 23 -7.41 17.16 15.58
C SER A 23 -7.61 15.66 15.35
N ILE A 24 -6.58 15.01 14.81
CA ILE A 24 -6.62 13.59 14.54
C ILE A 24 -6.31 12.89 15.87
N HIS A 25 -7.33 12.43 16.59
CA HIS A 25 -7.15 11.46 17.67
C HIS A 25 -6.70 10.12 17.07
N LEU A 26 -5.38 9.95 16.91
CA LEU A 26 -4.73 8.69 16.53
C LEU A 26 -4.24 7.98 17.80
N ALA A 27 -5.08 7.11 18.36
CA ALA A 27 -4.77 6.33 19.55
C ALA A 27 -3.70 5.23 19.34
N ASN A 28 -2.79 5.33 18.36
CA ASN A 28 -1.79 4.27 18.15
C ASN A 28 -0.49 4.72 17.47
N ILE A 29 -0.04 5.95 17.75
CA ILE A 29 1.32 6.39 17.44
C ILE A 29 1.82 7.14 18.67
N ASP A 30 2.72 6.54 19.45
CA ASP A 30 3.43 7.14 20.61
C ASP A 30 4.30 8.38 20.26
N SER A 31 4.03 9.08 19.16
CA SER A 31 4.83 10.22 18.71
C SER A 31 4.04 11.36 18.03
N LEU A 32 2.72 11.41 18.18
CA LEU A 32 1.94 12.61 17.83
C LEU A 32 1.16 13.07 19.07
N ARG A 33 1.87 13.73 19.99
CA ARG A 33 1.22 14.55 21.02
C ARG A 33 0.46 15.66 20.31
N GLU A 34 -0.71 16.01 20.84
CA GLU A 34 -1.50 17.18 20.44
C GLU A 34 -0.68 18.45 20.69
N GLU A 35 0.19 18.79 19.76
CA GLU A 35 0.84 20.10 19.69
C GLU A 35 0.42 20.72 18.37
N ASP A 36 0.00 21.99 18.42
CA ASP A 36 -0.45 22.78 17.28
C ASP A 36 0.54 22.63 16.11
N ILE A 37 0.13 21.89 15.08
CA ILE A 37 1.04 21.50 14.00
C ILE A 37 1.17 22.68 13.05
N GLU A 38 2.22 23.49 13.23
CA GLU A 38 2.65 24.43 12.21
C GLU A 38 3.23 23.64 11.02
N LEU A 39 2.47 23.56 9.93
CA LEU A 39 2.86 22.81 8.74
C LEU A 39 3.50 23.74 7.70
N LEU A 40 4.81 23.57 7.47
CA LEU A 40 5.47 24.20 6.31
C LEU A 40 5.35 23.28 5.10
N PHE A 41 4.88 23.85 3.98
CA PHE A 41 4.74 23.13 2.71
C PHE A 41 6.03 23.15 1.90
N GLU A 42 6.48 21.98 1.44
CA GLU A 42 7.55 21.91 0.43
C GLU A 42 6.98 22.30 -0.93
N GLY A 43 7.56 23.29 -1.61
CA GLY A 43 7.07 23.81 -2.90
C GLY A 43 7.05 22.80 -4.06
N ASN A 44 7.61 21.61 -3.87
CA ASN A 44 7.71 20.56 -4.87
C ASN A 44 6.54 19.56 -4.72
N ILE A 45 5.70 19.46 -5.75
CA ILE A 45 4.61 18.49 -5.81
C ILE A 45 4.99 17.40 -6.81
N ILE A 46 4.99 16.14 -6.36
CA ILE A 46 5.27 14.98 -7.22
C ILE A 46 3.94 14.34 -7.61
N VAL A 47 3.68 14.16 -8.90
CA VAL A 47 2.49 13.46 -9.39
C VAL A 47 2.85 12.01 -9.67
N LEU A 48 2.20 11.06 -9.00
CA LEU A 48 2.49 9.64 -9.18
C LEU A 48 1.82 9.09 -10.46
N THR A 49 2.50 8.15 -11.11
CA THR A 49 2.00 7.42 -12.27
C THR A 49 1.04 6.31 -11.82
N SER A 50 -0.20 6.68 -11.54
CA SER A 50 -1.31 5.77 -11.22
C SER A 50 -2.59 6.27 -11.90
N LEU A 51 -3.63 5.44 -11.96
CA LEU A 51 -4.90 5.73 -12.67
C LEU A 51 -5.48 7.09 -12.26
N ARG A 52 -5.50 7.38 -10.96
CA ARG A 52 -6.04 8.64 -10.39
C ARG A 52 -5.01 9.77 -10.26
N ARG A 53 -3.76 9.54 -10.69
CA ARG A 53 -2.64 10.50 -10.64
C ARG A 53 -2.56 11.27 -9.30
N PRO A 54 -2.47 10.56 -8.15
CA PRO A 54 -2.45 11.20 -6.85
C PRO A 54 -1.19 12.05 -6.67
N LYS A 55 -1.30 13.09 -5.84
CA LYS A 55 -0.23 14.09 -5.63
C LYS A 55 0.47 13.80 -4.31
N LEU A 56 1.77 13.57 -4.36
CA LEU A 56 2.62 13.48 -3.19
C LEU A 56 3.12 14.88 -2.83
N ILE A 57 2.85 15.27 -1.60
CA ILE A 57 3.32 16.52 -0.99
C ILE A 57 4.15 16.18 0.25
N ARG A 58 5.03 17.09 0.66
CA ARG A 58 5.81 16.95 1.90
C ARG A 58 5.52 18.13 2.79
N LEU A 59 5.27 17.83 4.05
CA LEU A 59 4.94 18.81 5.08
C LEU A 59 5.96 18.69 6.22
N LEU A 60 6.48 19.82 6.68
CA LEU A 60 7.32 19.89 7.87
C LEU A 60 6.40 19.94 9.09
N GLY A 61 6.54 18.99 10.01
CA GLY A 61 5.85 19.07 11.30
C GLY A 61 6.49 20.12 12.23
N SER A 62 5.76 20.47 13.28
CA SER A 62 6.28 21.27 14.40
C SER A 62 7.50 20.63 15.07
N ASP A 63 7.67 19.31 14.94
CA ASP A 63 8.84 18.53 15.35
C ASP A 63 10.08 18.74 14.46
N GLY A 64 10.00 19.59 13.44
CA GLY A 64 11.06 19.83 12.49
C GLY A 64 11.31 18.67 11.52
N ARG A 65 10.40 17.68 11.43
CA ARG A 65 10.56 16.53 10.55
C ARG A 65 9.66 16.62 9.33
N TRP A 66 10.24 16.41 8.15
CA TRP A 66 9.49 16.29 6.91
C TRP A 66 8.75 14.96 6.83
N ARG A 67 7.43 15.02 6.60
CA ARG A 67 6.57 13.85 6.44
C ARG A 67 5.83 13.95 5.10
N GLY A 68 5.84 12.86 4.34
CA GLY A 68 5.13 12.79 3.06
C GLY A 68 3.63 12.50 3.25
N TRP A 69 2.81 13.08 2.37
CA TRP A 69 1.37 12.87 2.32
C TRP A 69 0.90 12.72 0.88
N LEU A 70 0.09 11.70 0.64
CA LEU A 70 -0.52 11.41 -0.63
C LEU A 70 -1.94 11.96 -0.66
N ILE A 71 -2.19 12.94 -1.54
CA ILE A 71 -3.52 13.48 -1.79
C ILE A 71 -4.20 12.62 -2.85
N LYS A 72 -5.34 12.03 -2.47
CA LYS A 72 -6.23 11.30 -3.38
C LYS A 72 -7.53 12.09 -3.60
N GLY A 73 -7.96 12.13 -4.85
CA GLY A 73 -9.22 12.76 -5.25
C GLY A 73 -10.05 11.83 -6.13
N GLY A 74 -11.37 12.00 -6.07
CA GLY A 74 -12.35 11.19 -6.79
C GLY A 74 -12.63 9.83 -6.17
N GLU A 75 -12.26 9.61 -4.90
CA GLU A 75 -12.45 8.36 -4.16
C GLU A 75 -12.86 8.67 -2.70
N ASP A 76 -13.71 7.82 -2.12
CA ASP A 76 -14.12 7.90 -0.72
C ASP A 76 -13.19 7.06 0.16
N LEU A 77 -12.33 7.71 0.95
CA LEU A 77 -11.34 7.04 1.80
C LEU A 77 -11.89 6.57 3.15
N ARG A 78 -13.21 6.67 3.39
CA ARG A 78 -13.79 6.23 4.66
C ARG A 78 -13.59 4.72 4.88
N GLN A 79 -13.75 3.92 3.82
CA GLN A 79 -13.50 2.48 3.89
C GLN A 79 -12.03 2.18 4.21
N ASP A 80 -11.08 2.83 3.52
CA ASP A 80 -9.64 2.70 3.80
C ASP A 80 -9.31 3.07 5.26
N SER A 81 -9.90 4.16 5.77
CA SER A 81 -9.68 4.59 7.16
C SER A 81 -10.20 3.57 8.19
N ASN A 82 -11.31 2.90 7.89
CA ASN A 82 -11.85 1.86 8.75
C ASN A 82 -10.96 0.61 8.75
N VAL A 83 -10.43 0.22 7.59
CA VAL A 83 -9.46 -0.88 7.49
C VAL A 83 -8.19 -0.57 8.29
N GLN A 84 -7.65 0.65 8.19
CA GLN A 84 -6.48 1.06 8.99
C GLN A 84 -6.78 1.08 10.49
N ARG A 85 -7.98 1.49 10.90
CA ARG A 85 -8.41 1.45 12.30
C ARG A 85 -8.48 0.01 12.82
N LEU A 86 -9.03 -0.92 12.04
CA LEU A 86 -9.08 -2.33 12.42
C LEU A 86 -7.68 -2.94 12.54
N LEU A 87 -6.79 -2.63 11.61
CA LEU A 87 -5.37 -3.01 11.72
C LEU A 87 -4.75 -2.50 13.03
N GLY A 88 -5.06 -1.26 13.42
CA GLY A 88 -4.66 -0.70 14.71
C GLY A 88 -5.22 -1.48 15.92
N PHE A 89 -6.48 -1.89 15.86
CA PHE A 89 -7.08 -2.75 16.90
C PHE A 89 -6.42 -4.13 16.97
N ALA A 90 -6.14 -4.75 15.82
CA ALA A 90 -5.43 -6.03 15.76
C ALA A 90 -4.04 -5.93 16.40
N ASN A 91 -3.30 -4.84 16.13
CA ASN A 91 -2.03 -4.57 16.79
C ASN A 91 -2.16 -4.44 18.30
N HIS A 92 -3.20 -3.74 18.77
CA HIS A 92 -3.45 -3.62 20.20
C HIS A 92 -3.71 -4.99 20.84
N ALA A 93 -4.57 -5.82 20.22
CA ALA A 93 -4.87 -7.18 20.69
C ALA A 93 -3.63 -8.11 20.71
N ILE A 94 -2.75 -7.99 19.72
CA ILE A 94 -1.47 -8.70 19.69
C ILE A 94 -0.57 -8.22 20.84
N SER A 95 -0.47 -6.91 21.06
CA SER A 95 0.38 -6.33 22.10
C SER A 95 -0.10 -6.61 23.53
N SER A 96 -1.42 -6.75 23.72
CA SER A 96 -2.03 -7.02 25.03
C SER A 96 -1.99 -8.50 25.42
N GLY A 97 -1.34 -9.37 24.64
CA GLY A 97 -1.22 -10.81 24.92
C GLY A 97 -2.51 -11.59 24.75
N LEU A 98 -3.56 -10.98 24.19
CA LEU A 98 -4.84 -11.64 23.88
C LEU A 98 -4.70 -12.70 22.78
N VAL A 99 -3.64 -12.59 21.97
CA VAL A 99 -3.27 -13.53 20.90
C VAL A 99 -1.77 -13.81 21.00
N GLY A 100 -1.36 -14.85 21.74
CA GLY A 100 0.04 -15.31 21.73
C GLY A 100 0.69 -15.74 23.05
N THR A 101 -0.07 -16.20 24.04
CA THR A 101 0.46 -16.63 25.35
C THR A 101 1.16 -18.00 25.38
N GLU A 102 1.01 -18.83 24.35
CA GLU A 102 1.38 -20.26 24.44
C GLU A 102 2.65 -20.67 23.68
N SER A 103 3.36 -19.76 22.99
CA SER A 103 4.65 -20.12 22.38
C SER A 103 5.53 -18.90 22.19
N ASN A 104 6.85 -19.12 22.20
CA ASN A 104 7.93 -18.14 21.92
C ASN A 104 7.87 -17.46 20.52
N THR A 105 6.70 -17.42 19.88
CA THR A 105 6.47 -16.82 18.57
C THR A 105 5.87 -15.44 18.77
N SER A 106 6.70 -14.42 18.98
CA SER A 106 6.25 -13.03 18.99
C SER A 106 5.67 -12.67 17.62
N VAL A 107 4.35 -12.47 17.54
CA VAL A 107 3.71 -11.96 16.32
C VAL A 107 4.15 -10.50 16.13
N ALA A 108 4.82 -10.22 15.01
CA ALA A 108 5.24 -8.86 14.71
C ALA A 108 4.01 -7.96 14.50
N PRO A 109 4.01 -6.73 15.03
CA PRO A 109 2.91 -5.80 14.80
C PRO A 109 2.78 -5.48 13.29
N LEU A 110 1.54 -5.38 12.83
CA LEU A 110 1.20 -4.99 11.47
C LEU A 110 1.56 -3.51 11.26
N ARG A 111 2.10 -3.19 10.10
CA ARG A 111 2.41 -1.80 9.75
C ARG A 111 1.14 -1.06 9.35
N THR A 112 0.74 -0.08 10.14
CA THR A 112 -0.38 0.82 9.85
C THR A 112 0.10 2.15 9.29
N TYR A 113 -0.78 2.84 8.58
CA TYR A 113 -0.58 4.22 8.12
C TYR A 113 -1.84 5.03 8.33
N VAL A 114 -1.67 6.36 8.43
CA VAL A 114 -2.80 7.26 8.66
C VAL A 114 -3.57 7.51 7.37
N VAL A 115 -4.89 7.45 7.45
CA VAL A 115 -5.83 7.86 6.39
C VAL A 115 -6.80 8.87 6.97
N VAL A 116 -6.89 10.04 6.34
CA VAL A 116 -7.80 11.10 6.76
C VAL A 116 -8.77 11.39 5.61
N PRO A 117 -10.03 10.95 5.71
CA PRO A 117 -11.07 11.36 4.78
C PRO A 117 -11.40 12.84 5.04
N VAL A 118 -11.18 13.70 4.05
CA VAL A 118 -11.47 15.14 4.15
C VAL A 118 -12.90 15.42 3.68
N SER A 119 -13.36 14.68 2.68
CA SER A 119 -14.73 14.73 2.14
C SER A 119 -15.08 13.37 1.50
N SER A 120 -16.31 13.22 1.01
CA SER A 120 -16.76 12.00 0.32
C SER A 120 -15.97 11.67 -0.96
N GLN A 121 -15.24 12.62 -1.52
CA GLN A 121 -14.47 12.42 -2.77
C GLN A 121 -13.00 12.81 -2.64
N ARG A 122 -12.54 13.23 -1.47
CA ARG A 122 -11.17 13.70 -1.27
C ARG A 122 -10.66 13.25 0.08
N GLY A 123 -9.40 12.86 0.12
CA GLY A 123 -8.73 12.59 1.36
C GLY A 123 -7.23 12.52 1.18
N ILE A 124 -6.55 12.33 2.30
CA ILE A 124 -5.11 12.23 2.36
C ILE A 124 -4.69 10.95 3.05
N ILE A 125 -3.56 10.42 2.61
CA ILE A 125 -2.96 9.19 3.13
C ILE A 125 -1.52 9.51 3.50
N GLN A 126 -1.06 9.02 4.64
CA GLN A 126 0.34 9.13 5.03
C GLN A 126 1.22 8.38 4.03
N TRP A 127 2.26 9.05 3.53
CA TRP A 127 3.26 8.40 2.71
C TRP A 127 4.27 7.68 3.61
N LEU A 128 4.55 6.41 3.29
CA LEU A 128 5.57 5.63 3.98
C LEU A 128 6.85 5.62 3.15
N ASP A 129 7.89 6.29 3.65
CA ASP A 129 9.20 6.31 3.02
C ASP A 129 9.86 4.92 3.01
N GLY A 130 10.69 4.67 2.00
CA GLY A 130 11.39 3.39 1.83
C GLY A 130 10.47 2.22 1.44
N THR A 131 9.28 2.51 0.90
CA THR A 131 8.34 1.49 0.41
C THR A 131 8.32 1.43 -1.12
N THR A 132 8.09 0.24 -1.66
CA THR A 132 7.90 -0.01 -3.10
C THR A 132 6.75 -0.99 -3.28
N THR A 133 6.06 -0.92 -4.42
CA THR A 133 5.04 -1.91 -4.77
C THR A 133 5.71 -3.25 -5.06
N LEU A 134 5.03 -4.35 -4.72
CA LEU A 134 5.55 -5.71 -4.97
C LEU A 134 5.80 -5.95 -6.46
N ILE A 135 4.93 -5.44 -7.34
CA ILE A 135 5.12 -5.57 -8.78
C ILE A 135 6.38 -4.83 -9.26
N SER A 136 6.62 -3.60 -8.79
CA SER A 136 7.83 -2.86 -9.14
C SER A 136 9.08 -3.56 -8.60
N PHE A 137 9.00 -4.11 -7.39
CA PHE A 137 10.09 -4.86 -6.79
C PHE A 137 10.45 -6.11 -7.62
N CYS A 138 9.44 -6.88 -8.02
CA CYS A 138 9.63 -8.07 -8.86
C CYS A 138 10.19 -7.70 -10.24
N LYS A 139 9.68 -6.64 -10.89
CA LYS A 139 10.19 -6.15 -12.18
C LYS A 139 11.65 -5.71 -12.09
N ASN A 140 12.03 -5.02 -11.03
CA ASN A 140 13.42 -4.58 -10.84
C ASN A 140 14.39 -5.76 -10.63
N ALA A 141 13.89 -6.93 -10.21
CA ALA A 141 14.69 -8.15 -10.06
C ALA A 141 14.84 -8.96 -11.36
N MET A 142 14.03 -8.68 -12.38
CA MET A 142 14.05 -9.34 -13.69
C MET A 142 15.25 -8.86 -14.52
N THR A 143 15.77 -9.72 -15.38
CA THR A 143 16.68 -9.34 -16.47
C THR A 143 15.90 -8.67 -17.61
N THR A 144 16.60 -8.00 -18.51
CA THR A 144 15.99 -7.36 -19.69
C THR A 144 15.19 -8.36 -20.52
N LYS A 145 15.76 -9.53 -20.80
CA LYS A 145 15.10 -10.62 -21.55
C LYS A 145 13.86 -11.17 -20.82
N GLU A 146 13.91 -11.29 -19.49
CA GLU A 146 12.77 -11.74 -18.68
C GLU A 146 11.64 -10.70 -18.69
N LEU A 147 11.98 -9.40 -18.68
CA LEU A 147 11.03 -8.30 -18.70
C LEU A 147 10.31 -8.17 -20.05
N GLU A 148 11.01 -8.39 -21.17
CA GLU A 148 10.44 -8.45 -22.51
C GLU A 148 9.35 -9.54 -22.59
N ARG A 149 9.69 -10.78 -22.19
CA ARG A 149 8.74 -11.90 -22.12
C ARG A 149 7.54 -11.62 -21.21
N PHE A 150 7.77 -11.00 -20.05
CA PHE A 150 6.68 -10.61 -19.14
C PHE A 150 5.74 -9.58 -19.79
N THR A 151 6.26 -8.69 -20.61
CA THR A 151 5.47 -7.67 -21.31
C THR A 151 4.63 -8.29 -22.43
N GLU A 152 5.16 -9.29 -23.14
CA GLU A 152 4.42 -10.09 -24.14
C GLU A 152 3.25 -10.87 -23.50
N LEU A 153 3.45 -11.41 -22.30
CA LEU A 153 2.36 -12.08 -21.57
C LEU A 153 1.23 -11.12 -21.16
N LYS A 154 1.54 -9.83 -20.91
CA LYS A 154 0.50 -8.83 -20.64
C LYS A 154 -0.39 -8.53 -21.84
N SER A 155 0.13 -8.60 -23.06
CA SER A 155 -0.72 -8.48 -24.26
C SER A 155 -1.68 -9.65 -24.40
N LEU A 156 -1.32 -10.84 -23.88
CA LEU A 156 -2.20 -12.00 -23.83
C LEU A 156 -3.34 -11.81 -22.80
N ASP A 157 -3.07 -11.16 -21.67
CA ASP A 157 -4.10 -10.81 -20.67
C ASP A 157 -5.16 -9.84 -21.24
N ALA A 158 -4.74 -8.93 -22.12
CA ALA A 158 -5.66 -8.07 -22.88
C ALA A 158 -6.50 -8.86 -23.90
N GLU A 159 -6.01 -10.00 -24.38
CA GLU A 159 -6.77 -10.94 -25.22
C GLU A 159 -7.80 -11.73 -24.41
N ILE A 160 -7.41 -12.24 -23.24
CA ILE A 160 -8.32 -12.91 -22.30
C ILE A 160 -9.41 -11.94 -21.82
N SER A 161 -9.05 -10.69 -21.56
CA SER A 161 -9.99 -9.64 -21.16
C SER A 161 -11.00 -9.28 -22.26
N ARG A 162 -10.64 -9.43 -23.55
CA ARG A 162 -11.59 -9.27 -24.67
C ARG A 162 -12.66 -10.36 -24.69
N HIS A 163 -12.40 -11.51 -24.05
CA HIS A 163 -13.36 -12.59 -23.87
C HIS A 163 -14.17 -12.49 -22.56
N GLN A 164 -14.11 -11.35 -21.85
CA GLN A 164 -14.97 -11.06 -20.70
C GLN A 164 -16.43 -10.89 -21.15
N GLY A 165 -17.10 -12.03 -21.29
CA GLY A 165 -18.51 -12.17 -21.60
C GLY A 165 -19.06 -13.41 -20.92
N ASP A 166 -18.58 -14.62 -21.25
CA ASP A 166 -19.02 -15.87 -20.58
C ASP A 166 -18.23 -17.11 -21.06
N PRO A 167 -17.26 -17.63 -20.28
CA PRO A 167 -16.93 -19.07 -20.37
C PRO A 167 -16.85 -19.80 -19.02
N LEU A 168 -16.78 -19.08 -17.90
CA LEU A 168 -16.61 -19.70 -16.57
C LEU A 168 -17.92 -20.27 -15.99
N TRP A 169 -19.08 -19.95 -16.57
CA TRP A 169 -20.39 -20.39 -16.07
C TRP A 169 -21.18 -21.27 -17.04
N ARG A 170 -20.60 -21.65 -18.20
CA ARG A 170 -21.28 -22.50 -19.19
C ARG A 170 -20.80 -23.96 -19.09
N ARG A 171 -21.77 -24.88 -19.13
CA ARG A 171 -21.78 -26.33 -18.84
C ARG A 171 -20.63 -27.25 -19.31
N ASP A 172 -19.60 -26.78 -20.01
CA ASP A 172 -18.47 -27.60 -20.49
C ASP A 172 -17.21 -27.41 -19.62
N MET A 173 -17.36 -27.63 -18.31
CA MET A 173 -16.34 -27.30 -17.30
C MET A 173 -15.08 -28.17 -17.37
N GLU A 174 -15.16 -29.44 -17.77
CA GLU A 174 -14.01 -30.35 -17.64
C GLU A 174 -12.90 -30.12 -18.67
N SER A 175 -13.26 -29.89 -19.94
CA SER A 175 -12.29 -29.65 -21.02
C SER A 175 -11.63 -28.28 -20.90
N ILE A 176 -12.40 -27.27 -20.47
CA ILE A 176 -11.92 -25.90 -20.24
C ILE A 176 -11.07 -25.85 -18.97
N ALA A 177 -11.46 -26.54 -17.89
CA ALA A 177 -10.66 -26.59 -16.66
C ALA A 177 -9.30 -27.24 -16.91
N ALA A 178 -9.22 -28.35 -17.65
CA ALA A 178 -7.94 -28.98 -17.98
C ALA A 178 -7.02 -28.04 -18.76
N LEU A 179 -7.56 -27.29 -19.73
CA LEU A 179 -6.79 -26.29 -20.49
C LEU A 179 -6.31 -25.14 -19.60
N VAL A 180 -7.18 -24.61 -18.73
CA VAL A 180 -6.84 -23.52 -17.80
C VAL A 180 -5.77 -23.97 -16.82
N VAL A 181 -5.90 -25.17 -16.25
CA VAL A 181 -4.91 -25.74 -15.32
C VAL A 181 -3.57 -25.95 -16.02
N SER A 182 -3.56 -26.48 -17.24
CA SER A 182 -2.34 -26.66 -18.02
C SER A 182 -1.62 -25.31 -18.25
N ARG A 183 -2.37 -24.30 -18.72
CA ARG A 183 -1.83 -22.94 -18.94
C ARG A 183 -1.37 -22.26 -17.65
N PHE A 184 -2.12 -22.41 -16.57
CA PHE A 184 -1.72 -21.88 -15.26
C PHE A 184 -0.40 -22.51 -14.79
N THR A 185 -0.26 -23.83 -14.93
CA THR A 185 0.94 -24.56 -14.54
C THR A 185 2.16 -24.14 -15.38
N GLU A 186 1.99 -23.91 -16.68
CA GLU A 186 3.03 -23.36 -17.56
C GLU A 186 3.52 -21.99 -17.05
N LEU A 187 2.60 -21.06 -16.79
CA LEU A 187 2.93 -19.73 -16.28
C LEU A 187 3.54 -19.77 -14.88
N GLU A 188 3.00 -20.64 -14.01
CA GLU A 188 3.50 -20.86 -12.66
C GLU A 188 4.96 -21.33 -12.70
N SER A 189 5.25 -22.36 -13.50
CA SER A 189 6.61 -22.89 -13.65
C SER A 189 7.61 -21.82 -14.10
N PHE A 190 7.18 -20.95 -15.03
CA PHE A 190 7.97 -19.81 -15.47
C PHE A 190 8.22 -18.84 -14.31
N VAL A 191 7.20 -18.35 -13.61
CA VAL A 191 7.35 -17.37 -12.53
C VAL A 191 8.16 -17.93 -11.36
N PHE A 192 7.95 -19.19 -10.97
CA PHE A 192 8.70 -19.83 -9.90
C PHE A 192 10.17 -20.04 -10.25
N SER A 193 10.49 -20.38 -11.51
CA SER A 193 11.88 -20.50 -11.97
C SER A 193 12.67 -19.21 -11.77
N LEU A 194 11.99 -18.06 -11.88
CA LEU A 194 12.61 -16.75 -11.73
C LEU A 194 12.98 -16.43 -10.29
N ARG A 195 12.35 -17.03 -9.27
CA ARG A 195 12.60 -16.77 -7.83
C ARG A 195 12.73 -15.27 -7.51
N LEU A 196 11.86 -14.45 -8.10
CA LEU A 196 12.02 -12.99 -8.16
C LEU A 196 12.14 -12.33 -6.77
N ILE A 197 11.31 -12.73 -5.82
CA ILE A 197 11.37 -12.17 -4.45
C ILE A 197 12.71 -12.51 -3.79
N ARG A 198 13.18 -13.76 -3.92
CA ARG A 198 14.48 -14.18 -3.38
C ARG A 198 15.62 -13.42 -4.04
N ARG A 199 15.64 -13.33 -5.37
CA ARG A 199 16.65 -12.58 -6.13
C ARG A 199 16.63 -11.09 -5.78
N GLY A 200 15.44 -10.50 -5.72
CA GLY A 200 15.25 -9.10 -5.35
C GLY A 200 15.80 -8.82 -3.97
N LEU A 201 15.42 -9.62 -2.96
CA LEU A 201 15.92 -9.46 -1.59
C LEU A 201 17.45 -9.58 -1.54
N PHE A 202 18.02 -10.57 -2.23
CA PHE A 202 19.46 -10.81 -2.24
C PHE A 202 20.25 -9.72 -2.96
N LYS A 203 19.78 -9.26 -4.13
CA LYS A 203 20.51 -8.31 -4.97
C LYS A 203 20.34 -6.84 -4.56
N SER A 204 19.17 -6.48 -4.00
CA SER A 204 18.82 -5.06 -3.80
C SER A 204 18.80 -4.60 -2.34
N ILE A 205 18.69 -5.51 -1.37
CA ILE A 205 18.50 -5.14 0.05
C ILE A 205 19.49 -5.84 0.99
N ALA A 206 19.71 -7.15 0.81
CA ALA A 206 20.51 -7.93 1.72
C ALA A 206 21.99 -7.55 1.63
N THR A 207 22.58 -7.21 2.77
CA THR A 207 24.01 -6.92 2.94
C THR A 207 24.79 -8.15 3.41
N SER A 208 24.13 -9.09 4.09
CA SER A 208 24.70 -10.33 4.60
C SER A 208 23.68 -11.49 4.53
N ALA A 209 24.15 -12.73 4.69
CA ALA A 209 23.28 -13.91 4.71
C ALA A 209 22.31 -13.91 5.91
N GLU A 210 22.75 -13.37 7.05
CA GLU A 210 21.91 -13.19 8.24
C GLU A 210 20.83 -12.13 7.99
N HIS A 211 21.20 -11.00 7.38
CA HIS A 211 20.25 -9.96 7.00
C HIS A 211 19.20 -10.50 6.03
N PHE A 212 19.59 -11.31 5.04
CA PHE A 212 18.64 -11.98 4.14
C PHE A 212 17.66 -12.89 4.90
N THR A 213 18.15 -13.69 5.84
CA THR A 213 17.30 -14.59 6.64
C THR A 213 16.30 -13.80 7.50
N ASN A 214 16.75 -12.69 8.10
CA ASN A 214 15.90 -11.79 8.87
C ASN A 214 14.81 -11.13 8.00
N LEU A 215 15.18 -10.60 6.82
CA LEU A 215 14.24 -10.01 5.86
C LEU A 215 13.18 -11.02 5.42
N ARG A 216 13.59 -12.25 5.09
CA ARG A 216 12.69 -13.33 4.72
C ARG A 216 11.69 -13.63 5.84
N TYR A 217 12.19 -13.76 7.08
CA TYR A 217 11.35 -14.03 8.24
C TYR A 217 10.31 -12.90 8.45
N ARG A 218 10.75 -11.63 8.41
CA ARG A 218 9.85 -10.47 8.55
C ARG A 218 8.81 -10.39 7.44
N LEU A 219 9.20 -10.66 6.19
CA LEU A 219 8.28 -10.65 5.05
C LEU A 219 7.22 -11.74 5.20
N ILE A 220 7.60 -12.97 5.55
CA ILE A 220 6.68 -14.09 5.73
C ILE A 220 5.70 -13.79 6.87
N ASN A 221 6.20 -13.33 8.02
CA ASN A 221 5.35 -13.05 9.18
C ASN A 221 4.36 -11.93 8.90
N SER A 222 4.84 -10.79 8.37
CA SER A 222 3.95 -9.66 8.05
C SER A 222 2.90 -10.02 7.00
N TYR A 223 3.28 -10.81 5.99
CA TYR A 223 2.36 -11.29 4.97
C TYR A 223 1.34 -12.30 5.54
N ALA A 224 1.76 -13.22 6.39
CA ALA A 224 0.88 -14.19 7.04
C ALA A 224 -0.16 -13.48 7.93
N SER A 225 0.28 -12.54 8.76
CA SER A 225 -0.60 -11.73 9.60
C SER A 225 -1.59 -10.91 8.78
N LEU A 226 -1.13 -10.28 7.69
CA LEU A 226 -2.00 -9.52 6.79
C LEU A 226 -3.01 -10.43 6.09
N SER A 227 -2.59 -11.59 5.59
CA SER A 227 -3.45 -12.56 4.93
C SER A 227 -4.56 -13.07 5.86
N ALA A 228 -4.21 -13.42 7.10
CA ALA A 228 -5.18 -13.83 8.11
C ALA A 228 -6.22 -12.73 8.39
N LEU A 229 -5.78 -11.48 8.51
CA LEU A 229 -6.69 -10.36 8.72
C LEU A 229 -7.58 -10.09 7.50
N CYS A 230 -7.01 -10.13 6.28
CA CYS A 230 -7.77 -9.99 5.05
C CYS A 230 -8.83 -11.08 4.91
N PHE A 231 -8.54 -12.32 5.31
CA PHE A 231 -9.51 -13.40 5.33
C PHE A 231 -10.66 -13.13 6.31
N ILE A 232 -10.34 -12.72 7.54
CA ILE A 232 -11.35 -12.37 8.57
C ILE A 232 -12.22 -11.20 8.09
N LEU A 233 -11.60 -10.15 7.54
CA LEU A 233 -12.28 -9.00 6.96
C LEU A 233 -13.20 -9.37 5.80
N GLY A 234 -12.72 -10.19 4.87
CA GLY A 234 -13.51 -10.65 3.73
C GLY A 234 -14.75 -11.42 4.17
N LYS A 235 -14.61 -12.28 5.19
CA LYS A 235 -15.73 -13.01 5.78
C LYS A 235 -16.74 -12.06 6.44
N LEU A 236 -16.27 -11.11 7.24
CA LEU A 236 -17.14 -10.12 7.91
C LEU A 236 -17.92 -9.25 6.92
N ILE A 237 -17.29 -8.85 5.81
CA ILE A 237 -17.94 -8.06 4.76
C ILE A 237 -19.00 -8.91 4.05
N SER A 238 -18.66 -10.16 3.69
CA SER A 238 -19.61 -11.09 3.05
C SER A 238 -20.83 -11.35 3.92
N ASP A 239 -20.65 -11.60 5.22
CA ASP A 239 -21.74 -11.87 6.16
C ASP A 239 -22.62 -10.64 6.40
N SER A 240 -22.05 -9.42 6.31
CA SER A 240 -22.80 -8.17 6.42
C SER A 240 -23.61 -7.81 5.17
N ALA A 241 -23.21 -8.30 3.99
CA ALA A 241 -23.92 -8.09 2.72
C ALA A 241 -25.11 -9.06 2.53
N LEU A 242 -25.23 -10.08 3.39
CA LEU A 242 -26.31 -11.08 3.40
C LEU A 242 -27.47 -10.74 4.36
N LYS A 243 -27.47 -9.54 4.96
CA LYS A 243 -28.55 -8.99 5.78
C LYS A 243 -29.11 -7.72 5.15
#